data_AF-A0A955T8U2-F1
#
_entry.id   AF-A0A955T8U2-F1
#
_cell.length_a   1.000
_cell.length_b   1.000
_cell.length_c   1.000
_cell.angle_alpha   90.00
_cell.angle_beta   90.00
_cell.angle_gamma   90.00
#
_symmetry.space_group_name_H-M   'P 1'
#
loop_
_entity.id
_entity.type
_entity.pdbx_description
1 polymer ?
#
loop_
_entity_poly.entity_id
_entity_poly.type
_entity_poly.pdbx_seq_one_letter_code
_entity_poly.pdbx_strand_id
1 'polypeptide(L)' 'MSDDALPKLSLPPISPAAEGPLYEQIVRGIKHEIGEGRLCPGRPLPSFRALAEDLLVSLITVKRAYE' A
#
# COMPACT_ATOMS: atom_id res chain seq x y z
N MET A 1 20.70 -1.92 -16.67
CA MET A 1 19.55 -2.53 -15.98
C MET A 1 19.10 -1.51 -14.96
N SER A 2 18.19 -0.62 -15.39
CA SER A 2 17.82 0.56 -14.64
C SER A 2 17.00 0.14 -13.42
N ASP A 3 17.51 0.52 -12.25
CA ASP A 3 16.86 0.47 -10.96
C ASP A 3 15.65 1.44 -11.00
N ASP A 4 14.55 0.99 -11.61
CA ASP A 4 13.24 1.64 -11.51
C ASP A 4 12.71 1.34 -10.11
N ALA A 5 13.27 2.03 -9.11
CA ALA A 5 12.80 1.97 -7.74
C ALA A 5 11.35 2.45 -7.73
N LEU A 6 10.40 1.49 -7.77
CA LEU A 6 8.98 1.76 -7.63
C LEU A 6 8.74 2.69 -6.44
N PRO A 7 7.83 3.66 -6.55
CA PRO A 7 7.56 4.58 -5.45
C PRO A 7 7.11 3.80 -4.21
N LYS A 8 7.93 3.84 -3.16
CA LYS A 8 7.56 3.31 -1.84
C LYS A 8 6.45 4.18 -1.26
N LEU A 9 5.34 3.55 -0.89
CA LEU A 9 4.25 4.22 -0.17
C LEU A 9 4.62 4.30 1.32
N SER A 10 4.54 5.50 1.91
CA SER A 10 4.69 5.63 3.37
C SER A 10 3.35 5.37 4.05
N LEU A 11 2.96 4.10 4.11
CA LEU A 11 1.71 3.73 4.78
C LEU A 11 1.89 3.68 6.32
N PRO A 12 0.84 3.98 7.08
CA PRO A 12 0.84 3.76 8.53
C PRO A 12 1.02 2.25 8.85
N PRO A 13 1.42 1.91 10.09
CA PRO A 13 1.62 0.53 10.50
C PRO A 13 0.37 -0.33 10.28
N ILE A 14 0.54 -1.45 9.60
CA ILE A 14 -0.53 -2.42 9.32
C ILE A 14 -0.41 -3.55 10.33
N SER A 15 -1.47 -3.83 11.09
CA SER A 15 -1.43 -4.82 12.17
C SER A 15 -2.71 -5.64 12.27
N PRO A 16 -2.61 -6.97 12.40
CA PRO A 16 -3.78 -7.82 12.64
C PRO A 16 -4.37 -7.64 14.06
N ALA A 17 -3.61 -7.03 14.97
CA ALA A 17 -4.09 -6.67 16.30
C ALA A 17 -4.81 -5.30 16.32
N ALA A 18 -4.69 -4.52 15.25
CA ALA A 18 -5.42 -3.26 15.10
C ALA A 18 -6.85 -3.52 14.62
N GLU A 19 -7.71 -2.52 14.81
CA GLU A 19 -9.12 -2.62 14.44
C GLU A 19 -9.32 -2.73 12.92
N GLY A 20 -10.15 -3.69 12.52
CA GLY A 20 -10.58 -3.89 11.14
C GLY A 20 -9.63 -4.77 10.30
N PRO A 21 -10.11 -5.24 9.14
CA PRO A 21 -9.33 -6.10 8.25
C PRO A 21 -8.06 -5.43 7.71
N LEU A 22 -7.00 -6.20 7.51
CA LEU A 22 -5.71 -5.70 6.98
C LEU A 22 -5.86 -4.97 5.63
N TYR A 23 -6.73 -5.45 4.74
CA TYR A 23 -6.94 -4.78 3.45
C TYR A 23 -7.54 -3.38 3.63
N GLU A 24 -8.43 -3.19 4.61
CA GLU A 24 -9.00 -1.87 4.90
C GLU A 24 -7.95 -0.92 5.47
N GLN A 25 -7.06 -1.43 6.33
CA GLN A 25 -5.95 -0.64 6.85
C GLN A 25 -5.04 -0.14 5.71
N ILE A 26 -4.77 -0.99 4.71
CA ILE A 26 -4.02 -0.61 3.50
C ILE A 26 -4.77 0.46 2.70
N VAL A 27 -6.08 0.26 2.45
CA VAL A 27 -6.93 1.23 1.74
C VAL A 27 -6.91 2.60 2.44
N ARG A 28 -7.05 2.60 3.77
CA ARG A 28 -7.01 3.83 4.58
C ARG A 28 -5.65 4.52 4.45
N GLY A 29 -4.55 3.77 4.50
CA GLY A 29 -3.21 4.31 4.30
C GLY A 29 -3.03 4.94 2.92
N ILE A 30 -3.47 4.27 1.86
CA ILE A 30 -3.39 4.80 0.48
C ILE A 30 -4.21 6.10 0.37
N LYS A 31 -5.42 6.11 0.92
CA LYS A 31 -6.27 7.33 0.95
C LYS A 31 -5.60 8.47 1.73
N HIS A 32 -4.89 8.17 2.80
CA HIS A 32 -4.13 9.16 3.56
C HIS A 32 -3.00 9.75 2.72
N GLU A 33 -2.21 8.94 2.02
CA GLU A 33 -1.16 9.43 1.10
C GLU A 33 -1.70 10.35 -0.01
N ILE A 34 -2.89 10.05 -0.52
CA ILE A 34 -3.58 10.91 -1.50
C ILE A 34 -4.01 12.23 -0.86
N GLY A 35 -4.63 12.17 0.33
CA GLY A 35 -5.08 13.35 1.06
C GLY A 35 -3.94 14.30 1.45
N GLU A 36 -2.76 13.73 1.69
CA GLU A 36 -1.53 14.46 2.02
C GLU A 36 -0.76 14.94 0.78
N GLY A 37 -1.23 14.61 -0.43
CA GLY A 37 -0.58 14.97 -1.68
C GLY A 37 0.71 14.21 -2.00
N ARG A 38 1.06 13.17 -1.21
CA ARG A 38 2.23 12.30 -1.45
C ARG A 38 1.98 11.32 -2.61
N LEU A 39 0.72 10.92 -2.79
CA LEU A 39 0.29 10.11 -3.93
C LEU A 39 -0.58 10.96 -4.86
N CYS A 40 0.03 11.44 -5.95
CA CYS A 40 -0.67 12.23 -6.96
C CYS A 40 -1.40 11.36 -7.99
N PRO A 41 -2.51 11.85 -8.57
CA PRO A 41 -3.14 11.22 -9.73
C PRO A 41 -2.14 11.00 -10.87
N GLY A 42 -2.19 9.83 -11.51
CA GLY A 42 -1.28 9.44 -12.58
C GLY A 42 0.07 8.90 -12.10
N ARG A 43 0.38 8.97 -10.79
CA ARG A 43 1.53 8.27 -10.23
C ARG A 43 1.26 6.76 -10.21
N PRO A 44 2.20 5.93 -10.67
CA PRO A 44 2.04 4.48 -10.59
C PRO A 44 2.00 4.03 -9.13
N LEU A 45 1.06 3.14 -8.82
CA LEU A 45 1.07 2.40 -7.56
C LEU A 45 2.11 1.28 -7.61
N PRO A 46 2.68 0.88 -6.46
CA PRO A 46 3.49 -0.33 -6.40
C PRO A 46 2.67 -1.55 -6.81
N SER A 47 3.34 -2.55 -7.38
CA SER A 47 2.72 -3.84 -7.67
C SER A 47 2.22 -4.51 -6.38
N PHE A 48 1.24 -5.42 -6.51
CA PHE A 48 0.74 -6.17 -5.34
C PHE A 48 1.87 -6.90 -4.59
N ARG A 49 2.85 -7.45 -5.32
CA ARG A 49 4.00 -8.14 -4.73
C ARG A 49 4.91 -7.19 -3.97
N ALA A 50 5.30 -6.09 -4.60
CA ALA A 50 6.18 -5.11 -3.98
C ALA A 50 5.56 -4.56 -2.69
N LEU A 51 4.27 -4.23 -2.69
CA LEU A 51 3.60 -3.73 -1.50
C LEU A 51 3.41 -4.82 -0.44
N ALA A 52 3.14 -6.07 -0.82
CA ALA A 52 3.03 -7.17 0.13
C ALA A 52 4.35 -7.44 0.85
N GLU A 53 5.47 -7.37 0.13
CA GLU A 53 6.82 -7.51 0.69
C GLU A 53 7.17 -6.35 1.62
N ASP A 54 6.86 -5.11 1.23
CA ASP A 54 7.16 -3.90 2.02
C ASP A 54 6.35 -3.86 3.34
N LEU A 55 5.10 -4.33 3.31
CA LEU A 55 4.22 -4.38 4.48
C LEU A 55 4.28 -5.69 5.27
N LEU A 56 5.01 -6.70 4.78
CA LEU A 56 5.08 -8.05 5.35
C LEU A 56 3.69 -8.71 5.51
N VAL A 57 2.80 -8.52 4.53
CA VAL A 57 1.45 -9.11 4.51
C VAL A 57 1.26 -10.08 3.34
N SER A 58 0.18 -10.85 3.36
CA SER A 58 -0.13 -11.75 2.24
C SER A 58 -0.47 -10.99 0.96
N LEU A 59 -0.07 -11.53 -0.19
CA LEU A 59 -0.41 -10.99 -1.52
C LEU A 59 -1.93 -10.84 -1.71
N ILE A 60 -2.70 -11.79 -1.17
CA ILE A 60 -4.17 -11.79 -1.25
C ILE A 60 -4.76 -10.57 -0.53
N THR A 61 -4.17 -10.20 0.61
CA THR A 61 -4.57 -9.01 1.38
C THR A 61 -4.39 -7.74 0.57
N VAL A 62 -3.23 -7.58 -0.09
CA VAL A 62 -2.95 -6.43 -0.93
C VAL A 62 -3.86 -6.39 -2.15
N LYS A 63 -4.07 -7.55 -2.80
CA LYS A 63 -4.99 -7.64 -3.94
C LYS A 63 -6.40 -7.16 -3.58
N ARG A 64 -6.93 -7.61 -2.44
CA ARG A 64 -8.22 -7.14 -1.90
C ARG A 64 -8.27 -5.66 -1.54
N ALA A 65 -7.12 -5.03 -1.29
CA ALA A 65 -7.06 -3.60 -0.99
C ALA A 65 -7.10 -2.73 -2.26
N TYR A 66 -6.74 -3.28 -3.41
CA TYR A 66 -6.75 -2.57 -4.69
C TYR A 66 -8.01 -2.83 -5.52
N GLU A 67 -8.65 -3.99 -5.32
CA GLU A 67 -10.00 -4.31 -5.85
C GLU A 67 -11.08 -3.49 -5.14
#